data_AF-A0A661NK02-F1
#
_entry.id   AF-A0A661NK02-F1
#
_cell.length_a   1.000
_cell.length_b   1.000
_cell.length_c   1.000
_cell.angle_alpha   90.00
_cell.angle_beta   90.00
_cell.angle_gamma   90.00
#
_symmetry.space_group_name_H-M   'P 1'
#
loop_
_entity.id
_entity.type
_entity.pdbx_description
1 polymer ?
#
loop_
_entity_poly.entity_id
_entity_poly.type
_entity_poly.pdbx_seq_one_letter_code
_entity_poly.pdbx_strand_id
1 'polypeptide(L)'
;MGALTLYGCDGDIENPGSSTSSGTGGSAGNGGQGAAGLGGSGGQGGSGGTGGCDPAPATANTTAVDLLLMVDNSRSMADKQAVLAANVPDLVGHFTNPRCLDSSGITVTDQPAGPSQPCPSGSERQFDPVVDMHIGVISSSIGGHGADVCSTATEDDQARLLDRSDASGSAPPVPTYDGLGFLAWDPAEQLQPPGECNSASLRTDLATLIEGVGQVGCGFEAQLESWYRFLIDPNPYDTISVSNGAAVLNGTDQTLLDQRADFLRPDSLLIVLMLSDENDCSTRDGGQFFFANQIYQPSTSNPYHLPKPRAACATDPNSACCRSCGQSPGQGCSTAQDDCNGALSTLDDSVNMRCFEQKRRFGIDFMWPIDRYTTGLTAQQVSDRDGNVVTNPLFVGTRTPAMVFLAGILGVPWHDIARQTANGTPDLLQGLDLDANPVGGVQSGAQLTANDTWDIILGDPAAWVDALDPLMSESFAARSGTNPITGDAIAPAGAGYLANPINGHEYSNPQQSDLQYACIFELPQSRDCSNPNEIACDCTDPNNDNPLCQAPNGQFGTTQYFAKAYPARRELQLLKTLGAQGVVGSICPAQLTATSAADYGYRPTLAAIAEAAQTALGSP
;
A
#
# COMPACT_ATOMS: atom_id res chain seq x y z
N MET A 1 2.38 4.87 42.82
CA MET A 1 3.57 4.28 43.45
C MET A 1 3.31 2.80 43.64
N GLY A 2 4.12 1.96 43.00
CA GLY A 2 4.02 0.50 43.01
C GLY A 2 4.99 -0.04 41.96
N ALA A 3 6.29 0.03 42.26
CA ALA A 3 7.35 -0.47 41.41
C ALA A 3 7.34 -2.01 41.45
N LEU A 4 7.34 -2.65 40.28
CA LEU A 4 7.53 -4.10 40.18
C LEU A 4 8.96 -4.37 39.70
N THR A 5 9.73 -5.02 40.56
CA THR A 5 11.14 -5.35 40.39
C THR A 5 11.26 -6.78 39.86
N LEU A 6 12.00 -6.98 38.77
CA LEU A 6 12.33 -8.29 38.18
C LEU A 6 13.36 -9.05 39.04
N TYR A 7 13.12 -10.35 39.27
CA TYR A 7 14.11 -11.33 39.74
C TYR A 7 13.90 -12.65 38.99
N GLY A 8 15.01 -13.29 38.60
CA GLY A 8 15.03 -14.51 37.79
C GLY A 8 15.39 -15.81 38.52
N CYS A 9 15.63 -16.82 37.66
CA CYS A 9 16.30 -18.12 37.84
C CYS A 9 15.47 -19.37 38.18
N ASP A 10 15.43 -20.26 37.16
CA ASP A 10 15.87 -21.67 37.15
C ASP A 10 14.97 -22.81 37.66
N GLY A 11 14.88 -23.89 36.85
CA GLY A 11 14.31 -25.18 37.28
C GLY A 11 13.74 -26.06 36.16
N ASP A 12 14.56 -26.99 35.67
CA ASP A 12 14.28 -28.10 34.75
C ASP A 12 13.20 -29.12 35.25
N ILE A 13 12.75 -29.99 34.32
CA ILE A 13 12.61 -31.48 34.43
C ILE A 13 11.25 -32.08 33.96
N GLU A 14 11.39 -32.98 32.96
CA GLU A 14 10.65 -34.22 32.61
C GLU A 14 9.33 -34.24 31.79
N ASN A 15 9.49 -34.77 30.57
CA ASN A 15 8.57 -35.63 29.80
C ASN A 15 8.83 -37.10 30.22
N PRO A 16 7.86 -38.06 30.19
CA PRO A 16 7.59 -38.81 28.96
C PRO A 16 6.15 -39.41 28.84
N GLY A 17 5.73 -39.81 27.62
CA GLY A 17 4.66 -40.82 27.50
C GLY A 17 3.98 -40.96 26.13
N SER A 18 4.45 -41.91 25.33
CA SER A 18 3.92 -42.36 24.04
C SER A 18 2.61 -43.16 24.10
N SER A 19 1.79 -43.15 23.03
CA SER A 19 1.22 -44.39 22.46
C SER A 19 0.60 -44.20 21.07
N THR A 20 0.87 -45.18 20.22
CA THR A 20 0.56 -45.43 18.80
C THR A 20 -0.84 -46.03 18.52
N SER A 21 -1.32 -45.91 17.26
CA SER A 21 -1.94 -46.96 16.38
C SER A 21 -3.08 -46.37 15.51
N SER A 22 -2.95 -46.17 14.19
CA SER A 22 -3.06 -47.09 13.03
C SER A 22 -4.47 -47.25 12.41
N GLY A 23 -4.62 -46.89 11.12
CA GLY A 23 -5.13 -47.82 10.09
C GLY A 23 -6.44 -47.52 9.33
N THR A 24 -6.29 -47.26 8.01
CA THR A 24 -7.09 -47.74 6.83
C THR A 24 -8.58 -47.31 6.67
N GLY A 25 -9.18 -47.03 5.50
CA GLY A 25 -8.81 -47.03 4.07
C GLY A 25 -10.06 -47.17 3.15
N GLY A 26 -10.05 -46.52 1.97
CA GLY A 26 -10.84 -46.81 0.73
C GLY A 26 -12.30 -46.35 0.65
N SER A 27 -12.98 -46.15 -0.50
CA SER A 27 -12.62 -45.96 -1.93
C SER A 27 -13.93 -45.76 -2.75
N ALA A 28 -13.87 -44.90 -3.78
CA ALA A 28 -14.47 -45.00 -5.14
C ALA A 28 -16.00 -44.90 -5.47
N GLY A 29 -16.28 -44.03 -6.48
CA GLY A 29 -17.11 -44.26 -7.69
C GLY A 29 -18.56 -43.71 -7.70
N ASN A 30 -19.23 -43.34 -8.82
CA ASN A 30 -18.94 -43.13 -10.24
C ASN A 30 -20.23 -42.62 -10.97
N GLY A 31 -20.12 -41.88 -12.09
CA GLY A 31 -21.13 -41.73 -13.19
C GLY A 31 -22.31 -40.75 -13.00
N GLY A 32 -22.85 -40.02 -14.00
CA GLY A 32 -22.66 -39.91 -15.44
C GLY A 32 -23.98 -39.51 -16.16
N GLN A 33 -23.91 -38.58 -17.14
CA GLN A 33 -24.86 -38.27 -18.25
C GLN A 33 -26.25 -37.66 -17.89
N GLY A 34 -26.92 -36.76 -18.63
CA GLY A 34 -26.74 -36.08 -19.92
C GLY A 34 -28.11 -35.56 -20.45
N ALA A 35 -28.08 -34.54 -21.34
CA ALA A 35 -29.05 -34.19 -22.42
C ALA A 35 -29.97 -32.93 -22.33
N ALA A 36 -29.70 -32.00 -23.29
CA ALA A 36 -30.59 -31.25 -24.22
C ALA A 36 -31.70 -30.31 -23.68
N GLY A 37 -32.00 -29.12 -24.22
CA GLY A 37 -31.59 -28.36 -25.42
C GLY A 37 -32.62 -27.22 -25.70
N LEU A 38 -32.33 -26.37 -26.72
CA LEU A 38 -33.15 -25.27 -27.33
C LEU A 38 -33.03 -23.88 -26.66
N GLY A 39 -32.74 -22.73 -27.29
CA GLY A 39 -32.53 -22.33 -28.69
C GLY A 39 -33.15 -20.93 -28.96
N GLY A 40 -32.36 -19.96 -29.48
CA GLY A 40 -32.82 -18.71 -30.15
C GLY A 40 -32.44 -17.38 -29.49
N SER A 41 -31.32 -16.73 -29.87
CA SER A 41 -31.17 -15.61 -30.86
C SER A 41 -31.55 -14.22 -30.34
N GLY A 42 -30.77 -13.13 -30.41
CA GLY A 42 -29.43 -12.86 -30.95
C GLY A 42 -29.05 -11.39 -30.69
N GLY A 43 -27.74 -11.06 -30.71
CA GLY A 43 -27.20 -9.71 -30.59
C GLY A 43 -25.68 -9.73 -30.43
N GLN A 44 -24.95 -9.30 -31.46
CA GLN A 44 -23.50 -9.41 -31.64
C GLN A 44 -22.69 -8.45 -30.75
N GLY A 45 -21.51 -8.92 -30.33
CA GLY A 45 -20.47 -8.08 -29.73
C GLY A 45 -19.57 -8.74 -28.68
N GLY A 46 -19.61 -10.06 -28.49
CA GLY A 46 -18.73 -10.77 -27.55
C GLY A 46 -18.05 -11.94 -28.23
N SER A 47 -16.77 -11.79 -28.56
CA SER A 47 -15.90 -12.93 -28.83
C SER A 47 -15.54 -13.57 -27.49
N GLY A 48 -16.47 -14.39 -26.96
CA GLY A 48 -16.12 -15.43 -25.99
C GLY A 48 -15.25 -16.46 -26.72
N GLY A 49 -13.94 -16.22 -26.69
CA GLY A 49 -12.94 -17.16 -27.20
C GLY A 49 -12.72 -18.25 -26.17
N THR A 50 -12.98 -19.49 -26.57
CA THR A 50 -12.52 -20.71 -25.90
C THR A 50 -11.01 -20.63 -25.61
N GLY A 51 -10.64 -20.89 -24.36
CA GLY A 51 -9.29 -20.77 -23.81
C GLY A 51 -8.20 -21.43 -24.65
N GLY A 52 -7.39 -20.60 -25.30
CA GLY A 52 -6.10 -20.94 -25.85
C GLY A 52 -5.07 -19.91 -25.37
N CYS A 53 -3.80 -20.30 -25.42
CA CYS A 53 -2.70 -19.43 -25.03
C CYS A 53 -2.57 -18.23 -25.97
N ASP A 54 -2.16 -17.09 -25.41
CA ASP A 54 -1.79 -15.92 -26.19
C ASP A 54 -0.49 -16.20 -26.95
N PRO A 55 -0.35 -15.70 -28.19
CA PRO A 55 0.85 -15.94 -28.98
C PRO A 55 2.05 -15.20 -28.38
N ALA A 56 3.06 -15.96 -27.95
CA ALA A 56 4.33 -15.38 -27.52
C ALA A 56 5.05 -14.69 -28.71
N PRO A 57 5.53 -13.43 -28.55
CA PRO A 57 6.35 -12.78 -29.57
C PRO A 57 7.67 -13.54 -29.80
N ALA A 58 8.07 -13.67 -31.06
CA ALA A 58 9.20 -14.52 -31.46
C ALA A 58 10.59 -13.99 -31.05
N THR A 59 10.69 -12.74 -30.59
CA THR A 59 11.95 -12.03 -30.27
C THR A 59 11.75 -11.03 -29.12
N ALA A 60 11.17 -11.46 -27.99
CA ALA A 60 11.19 -10.62 -26.78
C ALA A 60 12.54 -10.77 -26.06
N ASN A 61 13.15 -9.66 -25.63
CA ASN A 61 14.19 -9.69 -24.61
C ASN A 61 13.67 -10.42 -23.36
N THR A 62 14.54 -11.25 -22.78
CA THR A 62 14.22 -12.23 -21.74
C THR A 62 14.25 -11.65 -20.32
N THR A 63 14.04 -10.34 -20.16
CA THR A 63 14.08 -9.72 -18.83
C THR A 63 12.82 -10.12 -18.06
N ALA A 64 12.99 -11.04 -17.13
CA ALA A 64 11.96 -11.45 -16.19
C ALA A 64 11.50 -10.27 -15.31
N VAL A 65 10.21 -10.24 -14.96
CA VAL A 65 9.64 -9.21 -14.06
C VAL A 65 8.99 -9.85 -12.84
N ASP A 66 9.40 -9.47 -11.64
CA ASP A 66 8.71 -9.80 -10.39
C ASP A 66 7.90 -8.57 -9.95
N LEU A 67 6.58 -8.68 -9.89
CA LEU A 67 5.66 -7.64 -9.45
C LEU A 67 5.05 -8.04 -8.10
N LEU A 68 5.33 -7.27 -7.05
CA LEU A 68 4.69 -7.45 -5.74
C LEU A 68 3.70 -6.30 -5.51
N LEU A 69 2.43 -6.64 -5.30
CA LEU A 69 1.43 -5.69 -4.85
C LEU A 69 1.29 -5.78 -3.33
N MET A 70 1.54 -4.65 -2.66
CA MET A 70 1.18 -4.46 -1.26
C MET A 70 -0.12 -3.67 -1.23
N VAL A 71 -1.19 -4.34 -0.84
CA VAL A 71 -2.53 -3.76 -0.84
C VAL A 71 -2.96 -3.54 0.60
N ASP A 72 -3.24 -2.29 0.94
CA ASP A 72 -3.77 -1.96 2.24
C ASP A 72 -5.16 -2.57 2.43
N ASN A 73 -5.35 -3.23 3.57
CA ASN A 73 -6.60 -3.85 3.97
C ASN A 73 -7.28 -3.13 5.14
N SER A 74 -6.90 -1.88 5.40
CA SER A 74 -7.59 -1.00 6.33
C SER A 74 -9.04 -0.74 5.92
N ARG A 75 -9.83 -0.23 6.86
CA ARG A 75 -11.23 0.12 6.59
C ARG A 75 -11.28 1.25 5.57
N SER A 76 -12.24 1.18 4.65
CA SER A 76 -12.46 2.10 3.53
C SER A 76 -11.61 1.84 2.28
N MET A 77 -10.78 0.79 2.27
CA MET A 77 -9.97 0.42 1.10
C MET A 77 -10.73 -0.26 -0.04
N ALA A 78 -11.93 -0.82 0.21
CA ALA A 78 -12.64 -1.61 -0.80
C ALA A 78 -12.90 -0.85 -2.11
N ASP A 79 -13.28 0.43 -2.04
CA ASP A 79 -13.54 1.22 -3.26
C ASP A 79 -12.25 1.44 -4.07
N LYS A 80 -11.11 1.63 -3.39
CA LYS A 80 -9.81 1.85 -4.03
C LYS A 80 -9.26 0.55 -4.64
N GLN A 81 -9.45 -0.57 -3.94
CA GLN A 81 -9.14 -1.91 -4.45
C GLN A 81 -9.96 -2.20 -5.71
N ALA A 82 -11.26 -1.88 -5.73
CA ALA A 82 -12.11 -2.04 -6.91
C ALA A 82 -11.66 -1.17 -8.10
N VAL A 83 -11.18 0.06 -7.86
CA VAL A 83 -10.59 0.90 -8.91
C VAL A 83 -9.32 0.25 -9.49
N LEU A 84 -8.42 -0.25 -8.62
CA LEU A 84 -7.21 -0.94 -9.08
C LEU A 84 -7.55 -2.23 -9.83
N ALA A 85 -8.50 -3.04 -9.34
CA ALA A 85 -8.99 -4.24 -10.00
C ALA A 85 -9.54 -3.94 -11.40
N ALA A 86 -10.30 -2.85 -11.55
CA ALA A 86 -10.79 -2.38 -12.85
C ALA A 86 -9.67 -1.90 -13.80
N ASN A 87 -8.49 -1.55 -13.27
CA ASN A 87 -7.32 -1.14 -14.04
C ASN A 87 -6.25 -2.25 -14.17
N VAL A 88 -6.46 -3.45 -13.63
CA VAL A 88 -5.58 -4.62 -13.84
C VAL A 88 -5.31 -4.90 -15.32
N PRO A 89 -6.30 -4.80 -16.24
CA PRO A 89 -6.02 -4.94 -17.67
C PRO A 89 -4.96 -3.97 -18.19
N ASP A 90 -4.94 -2.74 -17.66
CA ASP A 90 -3.93 -1.74 -18.00
C ASP A 90 -2.59 -2.06 -17.34
N LEU A 91 -2.56 -2.39 -16.03
CA LEU A 91 -1.34 -2.77 -15.31
C LEU A 91 -0.61 -3.92 -16.01
N VAL A 92 -1.30 -5.04 -16.27
CA VAL A 92 -0.72 -6.19 -16.98
C VAL A 92 -0.45 -5.85 -18.44
N GLY A 93 -1.36 -5.12 -19.09
CA GLY A 93 -1.26 -4.73 -20.50
C GLY A 93 -0.03 -3.86 -20.80
N HIS A 94 0.33 -2.96 -19.90
CA HIS A 94 1.49 -2.08 -20.05
C HIS A 94 2.82 -2.85 -20.19
N PHE A 95 2.93 -4.02 -19.58
CA PHE A 95 4.11 -4.89 -19.69
C PHE A 95 3.97 -5.96 -20.76
N THR A 96 2.79 -6.58 -20.89
CA THR A 96 2.55 -7.70 -21.81
C THR A 96 2.24 -7.25 -23.24
N ASN A 97 1.85 -5.99 -23.46
CA ASN A 97 1.71 -5.37 -24.78
C ASN A 97 2.09 -3.87 -24.68
N PRO A 98 3.38 -3.55 -24.53
CA PRO A 98 3.85 -2.18 -24.31
C PRO A 98 3.45 -1.26 -25.46
N ARG A 99 3.19 0.00 -25.12
CA ARG A 99 2.71 1.02 -26.08
C ARG A 99 3.76 1.29 -27.16
N CYS A 100 3.30 1.58 -28.37
CA CYS A 100 4.12 2.13 -29.43
C CYS A 100 4.31 3.64 -29.23
N LEU A 101 5.55 4.10 -29.28
CA LEU A 101 5.97 5.49 -29.17
C LEU A 101 6.56 5.96 -30.49
N ASP A 102 6.37 7.24 -30.83
CA ASP A 102 7.05 7.87 -31.96
C ASP A 102 8.49 8.27 -31.62
N SER A 103 9.21 8.88 -32.58
CA SER A 103 10.60 9.31 -32.38
C SER A 103 10.80 10.38 -31.30
N SER A 104 9.71 10.98 -30.81
CA SER A 104 9.71 11.97 -29.73
C SER A 104 9.28 11.36 -28.39
N GLY A 105 9.09 10.04 -28.33
CA GLY A 105 8.63 9.35 -27.12
C GLY A 105 7.13 9.47 -26.85
N ILE A 106 6.35 10.01 -27.79
CA ILE A 106 4.90 10.22 -27.60
C ILE A 106 4.13 8.96 -28.04
N THR A 107 3.16 8.53 -27.23
CA THR A 107 2.28 7.40 -27.58
C THR A 107 1.50 7.70 -28.86
N VAL A 108 1.63 6.83 -29.87
CA VAL A 108 0.84 6.95 -31.11
C VAL A 108 -0.60 6.49 -30.89
N THR A 109 -1.56 7.06 -31.63
CA THR A 109 -2.98 6.74 -31.48
C THR A 109 -3.31 5.29 -31.85
N ASP A 110 -2.71 4.79 -32.94
CA ASP A 110 -2.91 3.41 -33.39
C ASP A 110 -2.01 2.48 -32.60
N GLN A 111 -2.59 1.59 -31.79
CA GLN A 111 -1.84 0.60 -31.01
C GLN A 111 -2.11 -0.82 -31.54
N PRO A 112 -1.09 -1.70 -31.58
CA PRO A 112 -1.28 -3.09 -31.96
C PRO A 112 -2.23 -3.79 -30.98
N ALA A 113 -3.09 -4.67 -31.52
CA ALA A 113 -4.07 -5.38 -30.71
C ALA A 113 -3.44 -6.44 -29.78
N GLY A 114 -2.17 -6.81 -30.01
CA GLY A 114 -1.45 -7.77 -29.18
C GLY A 114 0.07 -7.69 -29.37
N PRO A 115 0.83 -8.40 -28.51
CA PRO A 115 2.29 -8.27 -28.43
C PRO A 115 3.05 -8.74 -29.68
N SER A 116 2.48 -9.66 -30.44
CA SER A 116 3.12 -10.21 -31.66
C SER A 116 2.91 -9.34 -32.91
N GLN A 117 2.03 -8.33 -32.85
CA GLN A 117 1.79 -7.43 -33.97
C GLN A 117 2.83 -6.29 -33.97
N PRO A 118 3.33 -5.86 -35.14
CA PRO A 118 4.29 -4.76 -35.22
C PRO A 118 3.63 -3.42 -34.89
N CYS A 119 4.43 -2.48 -34.38
CA CYS A 119 4.00 -1.09 -34.24
C CYS A 119 3.70 -0.45 -35.61
N PRO A 120 2.81 0.56 -35.66
CA PRO A 120 2.60 1.36 -36.85
C PRO A 120 3.91 1.95 -37.40
N SER A 121 3.95 2.20 -38.72
CA SER A 121 5.14 2.77 -39.36
C SER A 121 5.52 4.12 -38.73
N GLY A 122 6.79 4.27 -38.36
CA GLY A 122 7.30 5.48 -37.69
C GLY A 122 7.20 5.44 -36.17
N SER A 123 6.80 4.32 -35.58
CA SER A 123 6.78 4.08 -34.14
C SER A 123 7.44 2.76 -33.77
N GLU A 124 7.89 2.67 -32.52
CA GLU A 124 8.53 1.48 -31.94
C GLU A 124 7.92 1.19 -30.56
N ARG A 125 8.02 -0.07 -30.09
CA ARG A 125 7.51 -0.40 -28.76
C ARG A 125 8.37 0.30 -27.71
N GLN A 126 7.73 0.74 -26.63
CA GLN A 126 8.40 1.32 -25.47
C GLN A 126 9.53 0.41 -24.95
N PHE A 127 9.25 -0.88 -24.87
CA PHE A 127 10.18 -1.97 -24.58
C PHE A 127 9.59 -3.27 -25.15
N ASP A 128 10.38 -4.35 -25.16
CA ASP A 128 9.90 -5.66 -25.61
C ASP A 128 8.78 -6.20 -24.72
N PRO A 129 7.73 -6.83 -25.27
CA PRO A 129 6.67 -7.40 -24.45
C PRO A 129 7.22 -8.42 -23.45
N VAL A 130 6.84 -8.27 -22.18
CA VAL A 130 7.23 -9.19 -21.11
C VAL A 130 6.48 -10.51 -21.27
N VAL A 131 7.25 -11.60 -21.36
CA VAL A 131 6.75 -12.97 -21.52
C VAL A 131 7.07 -13.86 -20.33
N ASP A 132 7.64 -13.29 -19.26
CA ASP A 132 8.00 -14.03 -18.05
C ASP A 132 7.83 -13.13 -16.82
N MET A 133 6.73 -13.30 -16.08
CA MET A 133 6.39 -12.44 -14.94
C MET A 133 5.82 -13.22 -13.76
N HIS A 134 6.33 -12.96 -12.56
CA HIS A 134 5.73 -13.42 -11.30
C HIS A 134 4.93 -12.27 -10.68
N ILE A 135 3.71 -12.52 -10.23
CA ILE A 135 2.84 -11.50 -9.61
C ILE A 135 2.35 -12.01 -8.25
N GLY A 136 2.82 -11.38 -7.18
CA GLY A 136 2.44 -11.67 -5.80
C GLY A 136 1.58 -10.56 -5.21
N VAL A 137 0.68 -10.92 -4.29
CA VAL A 137 -0.13 -9.95 -3.53
C VAL A 137 0.07 -10.23 -2.04
N ILE A 138 0.34 -9.18 -1.27
CA ILE A 138 0.41 -9.19 0.21
C ILE A 138 -0.46 -8.04 0.76
N SER A 139 -0.83 -8.11 2.03
CA SER A 139 -1.55 -7.02 2.70
C SER A 139 -0.65 -6.15 3.59
N SER A 140 -1.19 -5.04 4.09
CA SER A 140 -0.59 -4.21 5.13
C SER A 140 -0.67 -4.82 6.55
N SER A 141 -1.39 -5.93 6.74
CA SER A 141 -1.67 -6.53 8.05
C SER A 141 -0.60 -7.56 8.46
N ILE A 142 0.27 -7.20 9.41
CA ILE A 142 1.32 -8.08 9.98
C ILE A 142 1.17 -8.31 11.50
N GLY A 143 -0.05 -8.12 12.01
CA GLY A 143 -0.43 -8.41 13.39
C GLY A 143 -0.16 -7.29 14.39
N GLY A 144 -0.52 -7.55 15.65
CA GLY A 144 -0.45 -6.56 16.73
C GLY A 144 0.93 -6.34 17.35
N HIS A 145 1.99 -6.93 16.79
CA HIS A 145 3.37 -6.88 17.32
C HIS A 145 3.51 -7.34 18.79
N GLY A 146 2.56 -8.15 19.28
CA GLY A 146 2.48 -8.60 20.69
C GLY A 146 1.43 -7.87 21.54
N ALA A 147 0.71 -6.89 20.98
CA ALA A 147 -0.43 -6.25 21.62
C ALA A 147 -1.64 -7.19 21.76
N ASP A 148 -2.72 -6.67 22.37
CA ASP A 148 -3.96 -7.37 22.69
C ASP A 148 -5.01 -7.37 21.56
N VAL A 149 -4.63 -6.88 20.38
CA VAL A 149 -5.46 -6.80 19.17
C VAL A 149 -4.70 -7.29 17.95
N CYS A 150 -5.39 -7.36 16.81
CA CYS A 150 -4.82 -7.78 15.53
C CYS A 150 -4.23 -9.19 15.58
N SER A 151 -5.07 -10.15 15.96
CA SER A 151 -4.70 -11.55 16.11
C SER A 151 -5.55 -12.49 15.28
N THR A 152 -6.55 -11.97 14.56
CA THR A 152 -7.32 -12.78 13.62
C THR A 152 -6.55 -12.98 12.34
N ALA A 153 -6.91 -14.00 11.55
CA ALA A 153 -6.16 -14.38 10.35
C ALA A 153 -6.02 -13.24 9.32
N THR A 154 -7.03 -12.38 9.17
CA THR A 154 -7.00 -11.26 8.20
C THR A 154 -6.33 -10.00 8.77
N GLU A 155 -6.05 -9.97 10.07
CA GLU A 155 -5.34 -8.89 10.76
C GLU A 155 -3.85 -9.20 10.95
N ASP A 156 -3.43 -10.44 10.68
CA ASP A 156 -2.05 -10.89 10.68
C ASP A 156 -1.79 -11.87 9.53
N ASP A 157 -1.63 -11.33 8.32
CA ASP A 157 -1.24 -12.09 7.14
C ASP A 157 0.26 -12.42 7.14
N GLN A 158 1.01 -12.00 8.19
CA GLN A 158 2.43 -12.25 8.40
C GLN A 158 3.34 -11.83 7.24
N ALA A 159 2.86 -10.93 6.36
CA ALA A 159 3.48 -10.58 5.07
C ALA A 159 3.71 -11.77 4.11
N ARG A 160 2.91 -12.83 4.24
CA ARG A 160 2.92 -13.97 3.33
C ARG A 160 2.08 -13.67 2.09
N LEU A 161 2.41 -14.33 0.98
CA LEU A 161 1.64 -14.23 -0.26
C LEU A 161 0.20 -14.70 -0.03
N LEU A 162 -0.75 -13.93 -0.55
CA LEU A 162 -2.18 -14.17 -0.43
C LEU A 162 -2.73 -14.86 -1.67
N ASP A 163 -3.60 -15.84 -1.45
CA ASP A 163 -4.36 -16.54 -2.48
C ASP A 163 -5.88 -16.42 -2.29
N ARG A 164 -6.36 -15.66 -1.29
CA ARG A 164 -7.79 -15.53 -0.99
C ARG A 164 -8.52 -14.77 -2.09
N SER A 165 -9.71 -15.26 -2.45
CA SER A 165 -10.61 -14.63 -3.44
C SER A 165 -11.68 -13.73 -2.82
N ASP A 166 -11.75 -13.71 -1.48
CA ASP A 166 -12.68 -12.89 -0.72
C ASP A 166 -12.06 -12.45 0.61
N ALA A 167 -12.51 -11.31 1.12
CA ALA A 167 -12.00 -10.70 2.34
C ALA A 167 -12.08 -11.61 3.58
N SER A 168 -13.01 -12.58 3.61
CA SER A 168 -13.18 -13.48 4.76
C SER A 168 -12.28 -14.73 4.70
N GLY A 169 -11.64 -14.98 3.55
CA GLY A 169 -10.88 -16.20 3.28
C GLY A 169 -11.74 -17.48 3.31
N SER A 170 -13.06 -17.35 3.19
CA SER A 170 -13.99 -18.48 3.26
C SER A 170 -14.34 -19.05 1.88
N ALA A 171 -14.15 -18.27 0.82
CA ALA A 171 -14.31 -18.72 -0.55
C ALA A 171 -13.12 -19.57 -1.01
N PRO A 172 -13.27 -20.41 -2.05
CA PRO A 172 -12.15 -21.13 -2.63
C PRO A 172 -11.03 -20.15 -3.03
N PRO A 173 -9.75 -20.45 -2.73
CA PRO A 173 -8.65 -19.57 -3.10
C PRO A 173 -8.52 -19.47 -4.62
N VAL A 174 -7.95 -18.36 -5.07
CA VAL A 174 -7.51 -18.17 -6.45
C VAL A 174 -6.43 -19.20 -6.75
N PRO A 175 -6.52 -19.97 -7.86
CA PRO A 175 -5.47 -20.88 -8.26
C PRO A 175 -4.16 -20.11 -8.53
N THR A 176 -3.13 -20.39 -7.75
CA THR A 176 -1.78 -19.81 -7.93
C THR A 176 -0.85 -20.81 -8.60
N TYR A 177 0.26 -20.32 -9.15
CA TYR A 177 1.24 -21.14 -9.86
C TYR A 177 1.78 -22.26 -8.97
N ASP A 178 1.43 -23.50 -9.31
CA ASP A 178 1.71 -24.72 -8.53
C ASP A 178 1.33 -24.63 -7.03
N GLY A 179 0.38 -23.76 -6.68
CA GLY A 179 -0.01 -23.50 -5.29
C GLY A 179 1.03 -22.71 -4.48
N LEU A 180 1.95 -22.00 -5.12
CA LEU A 180 3.06 -21.26 -4.48
C LEU A 180 2.67 -19.84 -4.00
N GLY A 181 1.42 -19.41 -4.19
CA GLY A 181 0.92 -18.13 -3.69
C GLY A 181 1.10 -16.94 -4.63
N PHE A 182 1.67 -17.11 -5.82
CA PHE A 182 1.78 -16.06 -6.84
C PHE A 182 1.27 -16.53 -8.21
N LEU A 183 0.94 -15.59 -9.09
CA LEU A 183 0.58 -15.87 -10.48
C LEU A 183 1.86 -15.85 -11.34
N ALA A 184 1.99 -16.76 -12.30
CA ALA A 184 3.12 -16.80 -13.22
C ALA A 184 2.63 -16.62 -14.67
N TRP A 185 2.99 -15.50 -15.30
CA TRP A 185 2.73 -15.24 -16.71
C TRP A 185 3.78 -15.96 -17.56
N ASP A 186 3.33 -16.92 -18.36
CA ASP A 186 4.17 -17.80 -19.17
C ASP A 186 3.48 -18.15 -20.51
N PRO A 187 3.27 -17.17 -21.41
CA PRO A 187 2.63 -17.38 -22.71
C PRO A 187 3.44 -18.30 -23.64
N ALA A 188 4.71 -18.54 -23.33
CA ALA A 188 5.58 -19.44 -24.08
C ALA A 188 5.65 -20.86 -23.49
N GLU A 189 4.95 -21.11 -22.37
CA GLU A 189 4.93 -22.39 -21.64
C GLU A 189 6.34 -22.94 -21.33
N GLN A 190 7.25 -22.04 -20.92
CA GLN A 190 8.65 -22.38 -20.61
C GLN A 190 8.83 -22.88 -19.17
N LEU A 191 7.94 -22.50 -18.25
CA LEU A 191 7.98 -22.95 -16.86
C LEU A 191 7.59 -24.43 -16.74
N GLN A 192 7.95 -25.05 -15.61
CA GLN A 192 7.62 -26.44 -15.30
C GLN A 192 7.10 -26.55 -13.85
N PRO A 193 5.78 -26.78 -13.65
CA PRO A 193 4.72 -26.88 -14.68
C PRO A 193 4.53 -25.57 -15.49
N PRO A 194 3.86 -25.56 -16.65
CA PRO A 194 3.56 -24.32 -17.37
C PRO A 194 2.76 -23.33 -16.52
N GLY A 195 3.06 -22.04 -16.66
CA GLY A 195 2.30 -20.96 -16.02
C GLY A 195 1.00 -20.60 -16.77
N GLU A 196 0.42 -19.45 -16.42
CA GLU A 196 -0.73 -18.88 -17.11
C GLU A 196 -0.31 -18.30 -18.46
N CYS A 197 -0.89 -18.82 -19.54
CA CYS A 197 -0.58 -18.42 -20.90
C CYS A 197 -1.66 -17.54 -21.54
N ASN A 198 -2.80 -17.33 -20.85
CA ASN A 198 -3.93 -16.52 -21.29
C ASN A 198 -4.03 -15.24 -20.45
N SER A 199 -3.82 -14.08 -21.07
CA SER A 199 -3.82 -12.80 -20.36
C SER A 199 -5.18 -12.42 -19.77
N ALA A 200 -6.29 -12.92 -20.30
CA ALA A 200 -7.61 -12.66 -19.74
C ALA A 200 -7.83 -13.42 -18.41
N SER A 201 -7.37 -14.67 -18.33
CA SER A 201 -7.35 -15.43 -17.08
C SER A 201 -6.44 -14.75 -16.05
N LEU A 202 -5.19 -14.42 -16.42
CA LEU A 202 -4.24 -13.72 -15.56
C LEU A 202 -4.83 -12.44 -14.96
N ARG A 203 -5.51 -11.61 -15.78
CA ARG A 203 -6.14 -10.37 -15.33
C ARG A 203 -7.32 -10.61 -14.39
N THR A 204 -8.10 -11.66 -14.64
CA THR A 204 -9.25 -12.02 -13.80
C THR A 204 -8.78 -12.50 -12.42
N ASP A 205 -7.76 -13.35 -12.40
CA ASP A 205 -7.20 -13.90 -11.17
C ASP A 205 -6.52 -12.80 -10.34
N LEU A 206 -5.74 -11.92 -10.98
CA LEU A 206 -5.11 -10.79 -10.29
C LEU A 206 -6.13 -9.80 -9.73
N ALA A 207 -7.17 -9.45 -10.49
CA ALA A 207 -8.26 -8.59 -9.99
C ALA A 207 -8.94 -9.23 -8.77
N THR A 208 -9.18 -10.53 -8.82
CA THR A 208 -9.79 -11.30 -7.72
C THR A 208 -8.89 -11.33 -6.48
N LEU A 209 -7.56 -11.47 -6.64
CA LEU A 209 -6.61 -11.39 -5.53
C LEU A 209 -6.61 -10.01 -4.87
N ILE A 210 -6.63 -8.92 -5.67
CA ILE A 210 -6.65 -7.55 -5.15
C ILE A 210 -7.91 -7.28 -4.33
N GLU A 211 -9.09 -7.67 -4.83
CA GLU A 211 -10.36 -7.52 -4.10
C GLU A 211 -10.45 -8.49 -2.91
N GLY A 212 -9.83 -9.66 -3.01
CA GLY A 212 -9.75 -10.66 -1.96
C GLY A 212 -8.94 -10.21 -0.74
N VAL A 213 -8.03 -9.23 -0.90
CA VAL A 213 -7.31 -8.63 0.23
C VAL A 213 -8.28 -8.08 1.29
N GLY A 214 -9.38 -7.45 0.87
CA GLY A 214 -10.44 -6.97 1.74
C GLY A 214 -10.11 -5.69 2.51
N GLN A 215 -11.01 -5.27 3.40
CA GLN A 215 -10.92 -4.00 4.16
C GLN A 215 -11.17 -4.17 5.67
N VAL A 216 -10.80 -5.33 6.20
CA VAL A 216 -11.05 -5.75 7.60
C VAL A 216 -9.74 -6.10 8.33
N GLY A 217 -8.66 -5.41 7.97
CA GLY A 217 -7.34 -5.55 8.58
C GLY A 217 -7.23 -4.95 9.98
N CYS A 218 -5.99 -4.93 10.48
CA CYS A 218 -5.63 -4.62 11.86
C CYS A 218 -5.91 -3.17 12.33
N GLY A 219 -6.07 -2.19 11.43
CA GLY A 219 -6.17 -0.77 11.84
C GLY A 219 -4.83 -0.17 12.29
N PHE A 220 -3.73 -0.92 12.10
CA PHE A 220 -2.34 -0.50 12.25
C PHE A 220 -1.58 -1.03 11.05
N GLU A 221 -1.68 -0.29 9.96
CA GLU A 221 -1.25 -0.68 8.64
C GLU A 221 0.29 -0.60 8.57
N ALA A 222 0.94 -1.69 8.19
CA ALA A 222 2.39 -1.77 8.09
C ALA A 222 2.81 -1.86 6.62
N GLN A 223 2.41 -0.86 5.82
CA GLN A 223 2.65 -0.78 4.39
C GLN A 223 4.14 -1.01 4.06
N LEU A 224 5.03 -0.33 4.79
CA LEU A 224 6.47 -0.41 4.52
C LEU A 224 7.10 -1.68 5.07
N GLU A 225 6.72 -2.12 6.28
CA GLU A 225 7.28 -3.32 6.88
C GLU A 225 6.76 -4.60 6.23
N SER A 226 5.55 -4.63 5.66
CA SER A 226 5.01 -5.83 5.03
C SER A 226 5.84 -6.27 3.81
N TRP A 227 6.08 -5.38 2.85
CA TRP A 227 6.94 -5.73 1.70
C TRP A 227 8.40 -5.89 2.12
N TYR A 228 8.89 -5.14 3.12
CA TYR A 228 10.26 -5.32 3.62
C TYR A 228 10.44 -6.70 4.25
N ARG A 229 9.49 -7.12 5.10
CA ARG A 229 9.49 -8.42 5.76
C ARG A 229 9.48 -9.55 4.74
N PHE A 230 8.63 -9.45 3.71
CA PHE A 230 8.57 -10.44 2.64
C PHE A 230 9.88 -10.46 1.83
N LEU A 231 10.31 -9.31 1.28
CA LEU A 231 11.37 -9.24 0.28
C LEU A 231 12.80 -9.25 0.84
N ILE A 232 13.02 -8.64 1.99
CA ILE A 232 14.36 -8.22 2.43
C ILE A 232 14.75 -8.78 3.79
N ASP A 233 13.81 -8.96 4.74
CA ASP A 233 14.16 -9.45 6.08
C ASP A 233 14.87 -10.80 5.99
N PRO A 234 16.16 -10.91 6.39
CA PRO A 234 16.90 -12.15 6.29
C PRO A 234 16.44 -13.22 7.28
N ASN A 235 15.82 -12.81 8.40
CA ASN A 235 15.41 -13.69 9.50
C ASN A 235 14.07 -13.24 10.10
N PRO A 236 12.97 -13.29 9.31
CA PRO A 236 11.65 -12.89 9.77
C PRO A 236 11.20 -13.79 10.92
N TYR A 237 10.61 -13.21 11.96
CA TYR A 237 10.11 -13.96 13.12
C TYR A 237 8.89 -14.81 12.76
N ASP A 238 8.72 -15.97 13.38
CA ASP A 238 7.53 -16.80 13.20
C ASP A 238 6.37 -16.29 14.09
N THR A 239 6.65 -16.02 15.37
CA THR A 239 5.65 -15.52 16.32
C THR A 239 6.23 -14.47 17.25
N ILE A 240 5.35 -13.62 17.80
CA ILE A 240 5.70 -12.68 18.86
C ILE A 240 4.97 -13.08 20.15
N SER A 241 5.71 -13.13 21.25
CA SER A 241 5.14 -13.28 22.60
C SER A 241 5.54 -12.09 23.46
N VAL A 242 4.77 -11.80 24.53
CA VAL A 242 5.14 -10.76 25.50
C VAL A 242 5.62 -11.42 26.78
N SER A 243 6.86 -11.13 27.16
CA SER A 243 7.48 -11.60 28.40
C SER A 243 8.12 -10.43 29.14
N ASN A 244 7.86 -10.34 30.45
CA ASN A 244 8.40 -9.28 31.30
C ASN A 244 8.14 -7.85 30.77
N GLY A 245 6.99 -7.63 30.13
CA GLY A 245 6.60 -6.33 29.58
C GLY A 245 7.32 -5.95 28.28
N ALA A 246 7.94 -6.92 27.60
CA ALA A 246 8.58 -6.72 26.31
C ALA A 246 8.12 -7.79 25.30
N ALA A 247 7.89 -7.37 24.06
CA ALA A 247 7.70 -8.27 22.93
C ALA A 247 9.02 -9.01 22.64
N VAL A 248 8.91 -10.32 22.46
CA VAL A 248 10.00 -11.27 22.19
C VAL A 248 9.69 -11.98 20.89
N LEU A 249 10.61 -11.89 19.94
CA LEU A 249 10.51 -12.52 18.64
C LEU A 249 10.96 -13.98 18.75
N ASN A 250 10.12 -14.91 18.28
CA ASN A 250 10.35 -16.35 18.42
C ASN A 250 10.36 -17.02 17.05
N GLY A 251 11.23 -18.02 16.88
CA GLY A 251 11.34 -18.83 15.67
C GLY A 251 11.75 -18.02 14.43
N THR A 252 11.70 -18.67 13.28
CA THR A 252 11.92 -18.06 11.97
C THR A 252 10.77 -18.47 11.07
N ASP A 253 10.17 -17.52 10.36
CA ASP A 253 9.04 -17.75 9.47
C ASP A 253 9.51 -18.46 8.19
N GLN A 254 9.63 -19.78 8.28
CA GLN A 254 10.13 -20.60 7.16
C GLN A 254 9.16 -20.54 5.97
N THR A 255 7.86 -20.44 6.21
CA THR A 255 6.85 -20.31 5.15
C THR A 255 7.08 -19.06 4.31
N LEU A 256 7.32 -17.91 4.95
CA LEU A 256 7.66 -16.67 4.23
C LEU A 256 8.97 -16.82 3.45
N LEU A 257 10.00 -17.40 4.08
CA LEU A 257 11.30 -17.61 3.43
C LEU A 257 11.19 -18.51 2.19
N ASP A 258 10.40 -19.58 2.26
CA ASP A 258 10.15 -20.49 1.14
C ASP A 258 9.38 -19.77 0.03
N GLN A 259 8.29 -19.05 0.36
CA GLN A 259 7.54 -18.24 -0.60
C GLN A 259 8.42 -17.18 -1.30
N ARG A 260 9.28 -16.48 -0.55
CA ARG A 260 10.22 -15.52 -1.13
C ARG A 260 11.17 -16.21 -2.11
N ALA A 261 11.71 -17.37 -1.76
CA ALA A 261 12.65 -18.10 -2.59
C ALA A 261 12.02 -18.59 -3.90
N ASP A 262 10.74 -19.00 -3.86
CA ASP A 262 9.99 -19.41 -5.04
C ASP A 262 9.56 -18.21 -5.91
N PHE A 263 9.23 -17.07 -5.29
CA PHE A 263 8.79 -15.86 -5.97
C PHE A 263 9.93 -15.07 -6.62
N LEU A 264 11.01 -14.77 -5.89
CA LEU A 264 12.06 -13.85 -6.35
C LEU A 264 13.10 -14.53 -7.24
N ARG A 265 13.29 -13.98 -8.43
CA ARG A 265 14.33 -14.47 -9.37
C ARG A 265 15.60 -13.63 -9.31
N PRO A 266 16.81 -14.22 -9.33
CA PRO A 266 18.06 -13.48 -9.10
C PRO A 266 18.42 -12.40 -10.12
N ASP A 267 17.77 -12.37 -11.29
CA ASP A 267 18.05 -11.50 -12.43
C ASP A 267 16.83 -10.74 -12.94
N SER A 268 15.68 -10.84 -12.27
CA SER A 268 14.46 -10.13 -12.66
C SER A 268 14.48 -8.66 -12.25
N LEU A 269 13.78 -7.84 -13.04
CA LEU A 269 13.30 -6.53 -12.61
C LEU A 269 12.28 -6.72 -11.49
N LEU A 270 12.45 -6.04 -10.36
CA LEU A 270 11.49 -6.04 -9.26
C LEU A 270 10.71 -4.73 -9.25
N ILE A 271 9.38 -4.83 -9.22
CA ILE A 271 8.47 -3.71 -9.04
C ILE A 271 7.62 -3.98 -7.80
N VAL A 272 7.64 -3.07 -6.83
CA VAL A 272 6.76 -3.09 -5.68
C VAL A 272 5.72 -1.98 -5.86
N LEU A 273 4.43 -2.34 -5.87
CA LEU A 273 3.32 -1.40 -5.98
C LEU A 273 2.53 -1.38 -4.68
N MET A 274 2.52 -0.23 -4.01
CA MET A 274 1.73 0.01 -2.81
C MET A 274 0.39 0.67 -3.17
N LEU A 275 -0.70 0.20 -2.57
CA LEU A 275 -2.02 0.85 -2.62
C LEU A 275 -2.49 1.13 -1.18
N SER A 276 -2.53 2.40 -0.76
CA SER A 276 -3.01 2.78 0.57
C SER A 276 -3.59 4.19 0.58
N ASP A 277 -4.66 4.41 1.35
CA ASP A 277 -5.29 5.72 1.54
C ASP A 277 -4.88 6.39 2.85
N GLU A 278 -3.92 5.83 3.58
CA GLU A 278 -3.46 6.25 4.91
C GLU A 278 -1.92 6.35 4.93
N ASN A 279 -1.37 6.81 6.07
CA ASN A 279 0.07 6.94 6.28
C ASN A 279 0.61 5.68 6.98
N ASP A 280 1.81 5.24 6.61
CA ASP A 280 2.44 4.05 7.15
C ASP A 280 2.52 4.01 8.68
N CYS A 281 2.09 2.90 9.27
CA CYS A 281 2.18 2.61 10.70
C CYS A 281 3.05 1.38 11.00
N SER A 282 4.16 1.21 10.27
CA SER A 282 5.12 0.12 10.43
C SER A 282 5.82 0.13 11.79
N THR A 283 5.13 -0.41 12.78
CA THR A 283 5.56 -0.52 14.18
C THR A 283 6.74 -1.47 14.27
N ARG A 284 7.71 -1.12 15.10
CA ARG A 284 8.91 -1.93 15.28
C ARG A 284 8.58 -3.20 16.04
N ASP A 285 9.21 -4.28 15.62
CA ASP A 285 9.11 -5.55 16.31
C ASP A 285 9.96 -5.61 17.57
N GLY A 286 9.43 -6.28 18.59
CA GLY A 286 10.15 -6.59 19.82
C GLY A 286 10.25 -5.43 20.82
N GLY A 287 10.72 -5.72 22.03
CA GLY A 287 10.89 -4.72 23.08
C GLY A 287 9.58 -4.05 23.48
N GLN A 288 9.59 -2.72 23.64
CA GLN A 288 8.44 -1.96 24.13
C GLN A 288 7.49 -1.47 23.01
N PHE A 289 7.82 -1.73 21.75
CA PHE A 289 7.21 -0.97 20.65
C PHE A 289 5.74 -1.32 20.40
N PHE A 290 5.33 -2.54 20.76
CA PHE A 290 3.94 -3.01 20.72
C PHE A 290 2.96 -2.15 21.54
N PHE A 291 3.45 -1.31 22.47
CA PHE A 291 2.58 -0.39 23.21
C PHE A 291 1.85 0.61 22.31
N ALA A 292 2.36 0.90 21.10
CA ALA A 292 1.61 1.67 20.11
C ALA A 292 0.26 1.00 19.78
N ASN A 293 0.22 -0.33 19.75
CA ASN A 293 -0.94 -1.10 19.32
C ASN A 293 -1.81 -1.58 20.51
N GLN A 294 -1.38 -1.34 21.75
CA GLN A 294 -2.06 -1.83 22.96
C GLN A 294 -3.35 -1.05 23.26
N ILE A 295 -4.51 -1.71 23.23
CA ILE A 295 -5.80 -1.04 23.49
C ILE A 295 -6.19 -1.08 24.97
N TYR A 296 -6.00 -2.21 25.65
CA TYR A 296 -6.44 -2.40 27.03
C TYR A 296 -5.27 -2.62 27.98
N GLN A 297 -5.45 -2.25 29.25
CA GLN A 297 -4.48 -2.62 30.27
C GLN A 297 -4.53 -4.14 30.50
N PRO A 298 -3.37 -4.80 30.70
CA PRO A 298 -3.31 -6.26 30.85
C PRO A 298 -4.32 -6.79 31.87
N SER A 299 -5.07 -7.83 31.50
CA SER A 299 -6.10 -8.49 32.33
C SER A 299 -7.29 -7.62 32.75
N THR A 300 -7.51 -6.48 32.09
CA THR A 300 -8.67 -5.60 32.34
C THR A 300 -9.34 -5.20 31.03
N SER A 301 -10.50 -4.55 31.12
CA SER A 301 -11.15 -3.85 29.99
C SER A 301 -10.95 -2.33 30.07
N ASN A 302 -10.02 -1.85 30.91
CA ASN A 302 -9.72 -0.43 31.00
C ASN A 302 -8.83 -0.02 29.82
N PRO A 303 -9.07 1.13 29.18
CA PRO A 303 -8.19 1.64 28.13
C PRO A 303 -6.75 1.78 28.63
N TYR A 304 -5.81 1.33 27.80
CA TYR A 304 -4.40 1.64 27.93
C TYR A 304 -4.13 2.97 27.24
N HIS A 305 -3.49 3.89 27.97
CA HIS A 305 -3.04 5.16 27.40
C HIS A 305 -1.52 5.27 27.47
N LEU A 306 -0.92 5.73 26.37
CA LEU A 306 0.52 5.95 26.29
C LEU A 306 0.97 7.02 27.30
N PRO A 307 2.19 6.92 27.85
CA PRO A 307 2.73 7.96 28.72
C PRO A 307 2.92 9.28 27.97
N LYS A 308 2.77 10.39 28.70
CA LYS A 308 2.99 11.74 28.18
C LYS A 308 4.42 11.93 27.62
N PRO A 309 4.60 12.84 26.65
CA PRO A 309 5.91 13.25 26.19
C PRO A 309 6.52 14.25 27.18
N ARG A 310 7.85 14.34 27.22
CA ARG A 310 8.56 15.41 27.96
C ARG A 310 8.43 16.74 27.23
N ALA A 311 8.62 17.85 27.95
CA ALA A 311 8.38 19.19 27.41
C ALA A 311 9.23 19.53 26.17
N ALA A 312 10.44 18.98 26.10
CA ALA A 312 11.33 19.15 24.94
C ALA A 312 10.71 18.66 23.62
N CYS A 313 9.81 17.66 23.65
CA CYS A 313 9.14 17.16 22.46
C CYS A 313 8.20 18.16 21.80
N ALA A 314 7.65 19.10 22.57
CA ALA A 314 6.77 20.13 22.00
C ALA A 314 7.57 21.16 21.18
N THR A 315 8.84 21.39 21.51
CA THR A 315 9.71 22.37 20.84
C THR A 315 10.55 21.77 19.73
N ASP A 316 11.13 20.60 19.96
CA ASP A 316 12.01 19.91 19.01
C ASP A 316 11.89 18.40 19.22
N PRO A 317 11.07 17.71 18.43
CA PRO A 317 10.89 16.27 18.60
C PRO A 317 12.14 15.45 18.18
N ASN A 318 13.12 16.03 17.48
CA ASN A 318 14.41 15.40 17.20
C ASN A 318 15.43 15.57 18.35
N SER A 319 15.12 16.41 19.34
CA SER A 319 15.99 16.61 20.50
C SER A 319 16.27 15.28 21.21
N ALA A 320 17.51 15.07 21.63
CA ALA A 320 17.87 13.94 22.50
C ALA A 320 17.12 13.95 23.85
N CYS A 321 16.56 15.12 24.23
CA CYS A 321 15.71 15.32 25.40
C CYS A 321 14.22 15.11 25.12
N CYS A 322 13.80 14.98 23.85
CA CYS A 322 12.47 14.52 23.54
C CYS A 322 12.37 13.01 23.80
N ARG A 323 11.81 12.68 24.96
CA ARG A 323 11.62 11.32 25.45
C ARG A 323 10.25 11.16 26.10
N SER A 324 9.76 9.94 26.15
CA SER A 324 8.54 9.62 26.92
C SER A 324 8.77 9.81 28.42
N CYS A 325 7.73 10.21 29.14
CA CYS A 325 7.68 10.18 30.60
C CYS A 325 7.74 8.77 31.17
N GLY A 326 7.47 7.73 30.36
CA GLY A 326 7.71 6.33 30.71
C GLY A 326 9.19 5.93 30.74
N GLN A 327 10.10 6.82 30.30
CA GLN A 327 11.54 6.57 30.22
C GLN A 327 12.33 7.58 31.06
N SER A 328 13.61 7.29 31.33
CA SER A 328 14.50 8.26 31.98
C SER A 328 14.72 9.50 31.09
N PRO A 329 14.86 10.72 31.66
CA PRO A 329 14.95 11.97 30.91
C PRO A 329 16.13 12.10 29.92
N GLY A 330 17.10 11.20 29.94
CA GLY A 330 18.36 11.35 29.21
C GLY A 330 19.37 12.21 29.98
N GLN A 331 20.65 12.01 29.70
CA GLN A 331 21.71 12.79 30.35
C GLN A 331 21.72 14.24 29.84
N GLY A 332 21.84 15.21 30.75
CA GLY A 332 21.89 16.63 30.41
C GLY A 332 20.55 17.29 30.11
N CYS A 333 19.45 16.54 30.17
CA CYS A 333 18.11 17.05 29.90
C CYS A 333 17.46 17.64 31.16
N SER A 334 16.94 18.86 31.05
CA SER A 334 16.17 19.50 32.12
C SER A 334 14.80 18.85 32.23
N THR A 335 14.36 18.56 33.46
CA THR A 335 13.01 18.06 33.76
C THR A 335 12.11 19.15 34.36
N ALA A 336 12.56 20.40 34.39
CA ALA A 336 11.88 21.48 35.12
C ALA A 336 10.48 21.82 34.57
N GLN A 337 10.25 21.53 33.28
CA GLN A 337 8.99 21.80 32.59
C GLN A 337 8.19 20.53 32.25
N ASP A 338 8.69 19.35 32.63
CA ASP A 338 8.05 18.08 32.29
C ASP A 338 6.77 17.87 33.11
N ASP A 339 5.66 17.54 32.46
CA ASP A 339 4.45 17.02 33.11
C ASP A 339 4.37 15.50 32.98
N CYS A 340 5.13 14.79 33.82
CA CYS A 340 5.12 13.33 33.86
C CYS A 340 4.10 12.74 34.85
N ASN A 341 3.02 13.47 35.16
CA ASN A 341 1.95 12.97 36.00
C ASN A 341 0.88 12.25 35.16
N GLY A 342 0.74 10.94 35.39
CA GLY A 342 -0.28 10.11 34.76
C GLY A 342 0.00 9.78 33.28
N ALA A 343 -0.94 9.07 32.66
CA ALA A 343 -0.96 8.83 31.22
C ALA A 343 -1.65 9.99 30.47
N LEU A 344 -1.64 9.92 29.14
CA LEU A 344 -2.44 10.81 28.30
C LEU A 344 -3.94 10.61 28.55
N SER A 345 -4.73 11.62 28.19
CA SER A 345 -6.19 11.52 28.21
C SER A 345 -6.68 10.70 27.01
N THR A 346 -7.95 10.26 27.04
CA THR A 346 -8.57 9.59 25.89
C THR A 346 -8.59 10.47 24.64
N LEU A 347 -8.66 11.81 24.80
CA LEU A 347 -8.63 12.74 23.68
C LEU A 347 -7.23 12.84 23.07
N ASP A 348 -6.19 12.90 23.91
CA ASP A 348 -4.81 13.05 23.44
C ASP A 348 -4.20 11.75 22.91
N ASP A 349 -4.79 10.61 23.26
CA ASP A 349 -4.36 9.26 22.88
C ASP A 349 -5.53 8.41 22.35
N SER A 350 -6.20 8.93 21.32
CA SER A 350 -7.05 8.10 20.47
C SER A 350 -6.19 7.05 19.76
N VAL A 351 -6.63 5.79 19.83
CA VAL A 351 -5.90 4.62 19.27
C VAL A 351 -5.65 4.79 17.77
N ASN A 352 -6.66 5.23 17.02
CA ASN A 352 -6.58 5.45 15.57
C ASN A 352 -5.53 6.50 15.16
N MET A 353 -5.12 7.36 16.10
CA MET A 353 -4.16 8.42 15.83
C MET A 353 -2.74 8.03 16.23
N ARG A 354 -2.48 6.85 16.78
CA ARG A 354 -1.16 6.56 17.38
C ARG A 354 0.00 6.52 16.39
N CYS A 355 -0.26 6.47 15.09
CA CYS A 355 0.75 6.54 14.04
C CYS A 355 1.11 8.00 13.67
N PHE A 356 0.31 8.97 14.10
CA PHE A 356 0.50 10.41 13.84
C PHE A 356 1.33 11.09 14.94
N GLU A 357 2.37 11.83 14.53
CA GLU A 357 3.23 12.69 15.37
C GLU A 357 3.78 12.02 16.66
N GLN A 358 4.18 10.74 16.58
CA GLN A 358 4.53 9.93 17.75
C GLN A 358 5.58 10.55 18.68
N LYS A 359 6.63 11.18 18.14
CA LYS A 359 7.65 11.84 18.96
C LYS A 359 7.07 13.04 19.72
N ARG A 360 6.26 13.88 19.07
CA ARG A 360 5.64 15.05 19.70
C ARG A 360 4.62 14.61 20.76
N ARG A 361 3.85 13.56 20.49
CA ARG A 361 2.72 13.11 21.31
C ARG A 361 3.08 12.11 22.41
N PHE A 362 4.09 11.27 22.20
CA PHE A 362 4.45 10.19 23.12
C PHE A 362 5.93 10.22 23.54
N GLY A 363 6.77 10.98 22.85
CA GLY A 363 8.20 11.08 23.12
C GLY A 363 9.01 9.83 22.70
N ILE A 364 8.37 8.90 21.99
CA ILE A 364 8.97 7.70 21.41
C ILE A 364 8.56 7.65 19.95
N ASP A 365 9.48 7.22 19.08
CA ASP A 365 9.14 6.76 17.74
C ASP A 365 9.01 5.24 17.82
N PHE A 366 7.79 4.75 17.62
CA PHE A 366 7.45 3.35 17.66
C PHE A 366 7.66 2.67 16.31
N MET A 367 7.87 3.43 15.23
CA MET A 367 7.97 2.92 13.87
C MET A 367 9.42 2.71 13.45
N TRP A 368 9.62 1.83 12.46
CA TRP A 368 10.92 1.69 11.83
C TRP A 368 11.30 2.99 11.08
N PRO A 369 12.59 3.39 11.07
CA PRO A 369 13.03 4.58 10.35
C PRO A 369 13.03 4.34 8.84
N ILE A 370 12.76 5.38 8.05
CA ILE A 370 12.76 5.32 6.57
C ILE A 370 14.08 4.80 5.99
N ASP A 371 15.20 5.07 6.67
CA ASP A 371 16.52 4.57 6.25
C ASP A 371 16.59 3.04 6.20
N ARG A 372 15.79 2.31 7.00
CA ARG A 372 15.70 0.85 6.92
C ARG A 372 15.23 0.41 5.53
N TYR A 373 14.16 1.02 5.05
CA TYR A 373 13.54 0.71 3.77
C TYR A 373 14.42 1.16 2.61
N THR A 374 15.01 2.36 2.71
CA THR A 374 15.96 2.87 1.72
C THR A 374 17.17 1.93 1.61
N THR A 375 17.75 1.52 2.73
CA THR A 375 18.88 0.58 2.76
C THR A 375 18.48 -0.77 2.18
N GLY A 376 17.30 -1.28 2.54
CA GLY A 376 16.78 -2.55 2.03
C GLY A 376 16.62 -2.58 0.51
N LEU A 377 16.25 -1.47 -0.12
CA LEU A 377 16.05 -1.38 -1.57
C LEU A 377 17.31 -1.00 -2.35
N THR A 378 18.40 -0.59 -1.69
CA THR A 378 19.57 -0.01 -2.40
C THR A 378 20.93 -0.61 -2.01
N ALA A 379 21.05 -1.20 -0.82
CA ALA A 379 22.31 -1.71 -0.31
C ALA A 379 22.44 -3.23 -0.51
N GLN A 380 23.63 -3.67 -0.92
CA GLN A 380 23.99 -5.08 -1.10
C GLN A 380 23.98 -5.91 0.20
N GLN A 381 23.99 -5.24 1.35
CA GLN A 381 24.00 -5.86 2.66
C GLN A 381 22.98 -5.17 3.58
N VAL A 382 22.36 -5.95 4.46
CA VAL A 382 21.40 -5.51 5.48
C VAL A 382 21.72 -6.18 6.81
N SER A 383 21.20 -5.64 7.90
CA SER A 383 21.28 -6.32 9.20
C SER A 383 20.11 -7.29 9.37
N ASP A 384 20.40 -8.51 9.82
CA ASP A 384 19.38 -9.40 10.37
C ASP A 384 18.91 -8.91 11.75
N ARG A 385 17.87 -9.55 12.29
CA ARG A 385 17.31 -9.18 13.61
C ARG A 385 18.26 -9.37 14.79
N ASP A 386 19.30 -10.20 14.63
CA ASP A 386 20.32 -10.44 15.66
C ASP A 386 21.46 -9.41 15.56
N GLY A 387 21.40 -8.51 14.56
CA GLY A 387 22.36 -7.44 14.31
C GLY A 387 23.53 -7.85 13.43
N ASN A 388 23.54 -9.06 12.87
CA ASN A 388 24.58 -9.50 11.94
C ASN A 388 24.37 -8.84 10.59
N VAL A 389 25.44 -8.36 9.97
CA VAL A 389 25.41 -7.85 8.59
C VAL A 389 25.49 -9.04 7.64
N VAL A 390 24.45 -9.23 6.83
CA VAL A 390 24.30 -10.33 5.87
C VAL A 390 24.05 -9.79 4.47
N THR A 391 24.19 -10.64 3.46
CA THR A 391 23.80 -10.30 2.08
C THR A 391 22.31 -10.01 2.03
N ASN A 392 21.96 -8.90 1.38
CA ASN A 392 20.57 -8.55 1.16
C ASN A 392 19.91 -9.58 0.21
N PRO A 393 18.81 -10.24 0.62
CA PRO A 393 18.11 -11.22 -0.23
C PRO A 393 17.73 -10.68 -1.62
N LEU A 394 17.44 -9.39 -1.76
CA LEU A 394 17.12 -8.78 -3.05
C LEU A 394 18.28 -8.80 -4.05
N PHE A 395 19.52 -8.80 -3.56
CA PHE A 395 20.73 -8.68 -4.37
C PHE A 395 21.56 -9.96 -4.37
N VAL A 396 20.94 -11.09 -4.04
CA VAL A 396 21.51 -12.41 -4.31
C VAL A 396 21.44 -12.66 -5.82
N GLY A 397 22.59 -12.77 -6.48
CA GLY A 397 22.69 -13.03 -7.91
C GLY A 397 23.14 -11.83 -8.72
N THR A 398 22.40 -11.48 -9.78
CA THR A 398 22.78 -10.44 -10.75
C THR A 398 21.89 -9.20 -10.70
N ARG A 399 20.78 -9.23 -9.96
CA ARG A 399 19.93 -8.05 -9.74
C ARG A 399 20.75 -6.92 -9.14
N THR A 400 20.65 -5.74 -9.74
CA THR A 400 21.28 -4.52 -9.23
C THR A 400 20.22 -3.59 -8.66
N PRO A 401 20.60 -2.61 -7.81
CA PRO A 401 19.66 -1.61 -7.31
C PRO A 401 18.86 -0.91 -8.41
N ALA A 402 19.45 -0.68 -9.60
CA ALA A 402 18.79 -0.06 -10.75
C ALA A 402 17.62 -0.88 -11.34
N MET A 403 17.45 -2.13 -10.90
CA MET A 403 16.37 -3.03 -11.30
C MET A 403 15.30 -3.17 -10.21
N VAL A 404 15.25 -2.26 -9.24
CA VAL A 404 14.27 -2.30 -8.14
C VAL A 404 13.47 -1.00 -8.16
N PHE A 405 12.17 -1.09 -8.42
CA PHE A 405 11.28 0.06 -8.49
C PHE A 405 10.24 -0.03 -7.38
N LEU A 406 9.92 1.12 -6.78
CA LEU A 406 8.86 1.24 -5.81
C LEU A 406 7.87 2.28 -6.32
N ALA A 407 6.60 1.91 -6.37
CA ALA A 407 5.50 2.77 -6.75
C ALA A 407 4.47 2.81 -5.62
N GLY A 408 3.85 3.96 -5.43
CA GLY A 408 2.73 4.11 -4.51
C GLY A 408 1.56 4.80 -5.18
N ILE A 409 0.38 4.18 -5.10
CA ILE A 409 -0.92 4.83 -5.30
C ILE A 409 -1.39 5.22 -3.90
N LEU A 410 -1.12 6.48 -3.55
CA LEU A 410 -1.12 6.97 -2.17
C LEU A 410 -2.09 8.14 -1.97
N GLY A 411 -2.38 8.47 -0.71
CA GLY A 411 -3.09 9.70 -0.38
C GLY A 411 -2.25 10.95 -0.66
N VAL A 412 -2.37 11.43 -1.90
CA VAL A 412 -1.81 12.69 -2.42
C VAL A 412 -2.77 13.21 -3.49
N PRO A 413 -3.10 14.52 -3.54
CA PRO A 413 -3.91 15.07 -4.62
C PRO A 413 -3.27 14.81 -5.98
N TRP A 414 -4.04 14.25 -6.93
CA TRP A 414 -3.54 14.06 -8.30
C TRP A 414 -3.11 15.38 -8.95
N HIS A 415 -3.73 16.50 -8.57
CA HIS A 415 -3.41 17.84 -9.04
C HIS A 415 -1.95 18.23 -8.77
N ASP A 416 -1.39 17.83 -7.63
CA ASP A 416 -0.03 18.22 -7.23
C ASP A 416 1.04 17.41 -7.97
N ILE A 417 0.71 16.18 -8.36
CA ILE A 417 1.65 15.24 -8.98
C ILE A 417 1.44 15.10 -10.49
N ALA A 418 0.35 15.62 -11.06
CA ALA A 418 0.14 15.62 -12.50
C ALA A 418 1.22 16.45 -13.21
N ARG A 419 1.57 16.03 -14.43
CA ARG A 419 2.35 16.90 -15.32
C ARG A 419 1.54 18.14 -15.65
N GLN A 420 2.22 19.25 -15.87
CA GLN A 420 1.58 20.54 -16.13
C GLN A 420 1.65 20.90 -17.61
N THR A 421 0.65 21.62 -18.10
CA THR A 421 0.69 22.27 -19.41
C THR A 421 1.69 23.42 -19.41
N ALA A 422 1.98 24.02 -20.57
CA ALA A 422 2.86 25.18 -20.70
C ALA A 422 2.43 26.41 -19.86
N ASN A 423 1.17 26.46 -19.41
CA ASN A 423 0.64 27.52 -18.54
C ASN A 423 0.74 27.18 -17.04
N GLY A 424 1.35 26.05 -16.67
CA GLY A 424 1.45 25.59 -15.28
C GLY A 424 0.19 24.92 -14.74
N THR A 425 -0.81 24.62 -15.59
CA THR A 425 -2.04 23.94 -15.16
C THR A 425 -1.84 22.42 -15.13
N PRO A 426 -2.14 21.72 -14.03
CA PRO A 426 -2.14 20.25 -13.96
C PRO A 426 -3.04 19.62 -15.03
N ASP A 427 -2.53 18.64 -15.77
CA ASP A 427 -3.28 17.95 -16.82
C ASP A 427 -2.75 16.52 -17.05
N LEU A 428 -3.56 15.53 -16.70
CA LEU A 428 -3.21 14.11 -16.84
C LEU A 428 -3.26 13.60 -18.30
N LEU A 429 -3.78 14.40 -19.24
CA LEU A 429 -3.90 14.02 -20.65
C LEU A 429 -2.90 14.77 -21.53
N GLN A 430 -2.56 16.01 -21.21
CA GLN A 430 -1.74 16.92 -22.03
C GLN A 430 -0.56 17.55 -21.28
N GLY A 431 -0.32 17.13 -20.04
CA GLY A 431 0.84 17.57 -19.26
C GLY A 431 2.17 17.25 -19.96
N LEU A 432 3.15 18.14 -19.75
CA LEU A 432 4.42 18.10 -20.46
C LEU A 432 5.50 17.33 -19.70
N ASP A 433 6.34 16.59 -20.42
CA ASP A 433 7.60 16.06 -19.89
C ASP A 433 8.69 17.16 -19.75
N LEU A 434 9.91 16.77 -19.36
CA LEU A 434 11.04 17.70 -19.24
C LEU A 434 11.51 18.27 -20.59
N ASP A 435 11.19 17.61 -21.69
CA ASP A 435 11.51 18.02 -23.06
C ASP A 435 10.36 18.81 -23.72
N ALA A 436 9.33 19.15 -22.94
CA ALA A 436 8.13 19.87 -23.36
C ALA A 436 7.23 19.11 -24.35
N ASN A 437 7.28 17.77 -24.37
CA ASN A 437 6.36 16.93 -25.14
C ASN A 437 5.07 16.66 -24.35
N PRO A 438 3.89 16.67 -25.00
CA PRO A 438 2.59 16.44 -24.34
C PRO A 438 2.32 14.96 -24.12
N VAL A 439 3.00 14.38 -23.14
CA VAL A 439 2.91 12.94 -22.81
C VAL A 439 1.76 12.62 -21.84
N GLY A 440 1.21 13.61 -21.14
CA GLY A 440 0.19 13.43 -20.11
C GLY A 440 0.73 12.70 -18.87
N GLY A 441 -0.14 12.20 -18.00
CA GLY A 441 0.25 11.42 -16.83
C GLY A 441 0.77 12.21 -15.64
N VAL A 442 1.37 11.49 -14.69
CA VAL A 442 1.99 12.04 -13.47
C VAL A 442 3.48 12.33 -13.69
N GLN A 443 4.03 13.24 -12.89
CA GLN A 443 5.44 13.60 -12.91
C GLN A 443 6.31 12.38 -12.51
N SER A 444 7.38 12.14 -13.26
CA SER A 444 8.41 11.17 -12.86
C SER A 444 9.19 11.66 -11.63
N GLY A 445 9.93 10.78 -10.95
CA GLY A 445 10.77 11.18 -9.81
C GLY A 445 11.78 12.29 -10.14
N ALA A 446 12.28 12.32 -11.38
CA ALA A 446 13.12 13.41 -11.88
C ALA A 446 12.34 14.73 -12.03
N GLN A 447 11.11 14.69 -12.54
CA GLN A 447 10.24 15.87 -12.64
C GLN A 447 9.82 16.39 -11.26
N LEU A 448 9.44 15.51 -10.33
CA LEU A 448 9.10 15.89 -8.95
C LEU A 448 10.23 16.66 -8.28
N THR A 449 11.48 16.30 -8.58
CA THR A 449 12.67 16.99 -8.09
C THR A 449 12.92 18.29 -8.84
N ALA A 450 12.86 18.27 -10.18
CA ALA A 450 13.14 19.44 -11.02
C ALA A 450 12.12 20.57 -10.85
N ASN A 451 10.88 20.24 -10.49
CA ASN A 451 9.77 21.18 -10.31
C ASN A 451 9.53 21.57 -8.85
N ASP A 452 10.42 21.17 -7.92
CA ASP A 452 10.26 21.38 -6.47
C ASP A 452 8.94 20.81 -5.89
N THR A 453 8.32 19.83 -6.57
CA THR A 453 7.05 19.22 -6.15
C THR A 453 7.15 18.53 -4.79
N TRP A 454 8.34 18.03 -4.42
CA TRP A 454 8.56 17.45 -3.09
C TRP A 454 8.32 18.44 -1.94
N ASP A 455 8.60 19.73 -2.13
CA ASP A 455 8.31 20.74 -1.11
C ASP A 455 6.79 20.95 -0.96
N ILE A 456 6.05 20.76 -2.06
CA ILE A 456 4.60 20.87 -2.10
C ILE A 456 3.91 19.70 -1.41
N ILE A 457 4.31 18.46 -1.69
CA ILE A 457 3.58 17.27 -1.24
C ILE A 457 4.15 16.63 0.04
N LEU A 458 5.37 16.97 0.45
CA LEU A 458 6.05 16.33 1.57
C LEU A 458 6.71 17.32 2.55
N GLY A 459 7.34 18.37 2.01
CA GLY A 459 8.20 19.28 2.77
C GLY A 459 9.53 18.62 3.14
N ASP A 460 9.97 18.86 4.38
CA ASP A 460 11.15 18.22 4.98
C ASP A 460 10.80 17.65 6.37
N PRO A 461 10.33 16.38 6.41
CA PRO A 461 10.00 15.71 7.68
C PRO A 461 11.18 15.63 8.66
N ALA A 462 12.42 15.53 8.15
CA ALA A 462 13.60 15.46 9.02
C ALA A 462 13.89 16.80 9.71
N ALA A 463 13.53 17.90 9.08
CA ALA A 463 13.63 19.26 9.63
C ALA A 463 12.32 19.78 10.25
N TRP A 464 11.26 18.97 10.33
CA TRP A 464 9.92 19.38 10.78
C TRP A 464 9.33 20.53 9.96
N VAL A 465 9.61 20.54 8.66
CA VAL A 465 9.00 21.46 7.71
C VAL A 465 7.84 20.73 7.06
N ASP A 466 6.63 21.24 7.27
CA ASP A 466 5.44 20.69 6.64
C ASP A 466 5.42 20.96 5.13
N ALA A 467 4.60 20.17 4.44
CA ALA A 467 4.33 20.34 3.03
C ALA A 467 3.74 21.73 2.73
N LEU A 468 4.08 22.33 1.59
CA LEU A 468 3.54 23.64 1.21
C LEU A 468 2.05 23.57 0.86
N ASP A 469 1.55 22.43 0.36
CA ASP A 469 0.10 22.23 0.27
C ASP A 469 -0.46 21.90 1.67
N PRO A 470 -1.36 22.75 2.22
CA PRO A 470 -2.02 22.44 3.48
C PRO A 470 -2.73 21.08 3.45
N LEU A 471 -3.24 20.61 2.30
CA LEU A 471 -3.91 19.31 2.20
C LEU A 471 -2.97 18.13 2.49
N MET A 472 -1.67 18.31 2.34
CA MET A 472 -0.64 17.31 2.62
C MET A 472 -0.07 17.40 4.05
N SER A 473 -0.57 18.34 4.86
CA SER A 473 -0.30 18.37 6.30
C SER A 473 -1.25 17.45 7.04
N GLU A 474 -0.72 16.46 7.77
CA GLU A 474 -1.49 15.68 8.72
C GLU A 474 -1.98 16.58 9.86
N SER A 475 -3.28 16.57 10.12
CA SER A 475 -3.90 17.32 11.21
C SER A 475 -5.25 16.73 11.51
N PHE A 476 -5.64 16.62 12.78
CA PHE A 476 -7.04 16.36 13.13
C PHE A 476 -7.88 17.65 13.12
N ALA A 477 -7.24 18.81 13.30
CA ALA A 477 -7.89 20.12 13.29
C ALA A 477 -8.03 20.65 11.86
N ALA A 478 -9.13 21.35 11.59
CA ALA A 478 -9.36 22.00 10.30
C ALA A 478 -8.21 22.93 9.93
N ARG A 479 -7.68 22.75 8.73
CA ARG A 479 -6.57 23.50 8.16
C ARG A 479 -7.07 24.75 7.45
N SER A 480 -6.13 25.58 7.01
CA SER A 480 -6.42 26.79 6.24
C SER A 480 -5.28 27.06 5.26
N GLY A 481 -5.51 27.94 4.29
CA GLY A 481 -4.51 28.30 3.29
C GLY A 481 -5.05 28.09 1.88
N THR A 482 -4.17 27.77 0.96
CA THR A 482 -4.47 27.62 -0.47
C THR A 482 -3.57 26.54 -1.05
N ASN A 483 -4.11 25.66 -1.88
CA ASN A 483 -3.29 24.70 -2.62
C ASN A 483 -2.36 25.50 -3.56
N PRO A 484 -1.03 25.30 -3.50
CA PRO A 484 -0.06 26.13 -4.22
C PRO A 484 -0.08 25.93 -5.74
N ILE A 485 -0.65 24.82 -6.22
CA ILE A 485 -0.70 24.47 -7.64
C ILE A 485 -1.98 24.96 -8.31
N THR A 486 -3.15 24.65 -7.73
CA THR A 486 -4.45 25.01 -8.32
C THR A 486 -4.92 26.40 -7.90
N GLY A 487 -4.42 26.92 -6.78
CA GLY A 487 -4.89 28.18 -6.20
C GLY A 487 -6.22 28.07 -5.46
N ASP A 488 -6.73 26.86 -5.25
CA ASP A 488 -7.98 26.63 -4.51
C ASP A 488 -7.79 26.85 -3.02
N ALA A 489 -8.67 27.64 -2.42
CA ALA A 489 -8.64 27.89 -0.98
C ALA A 489 -9.08 26.64 -0.21
N ILE A 490 -8.43 26.37 0.93
CA ILE A 490 -8.89 25.35 1.86
C ILE A 490 -10.18 25.85 2.50
N ALA A 491 -11.27 25.11 2.28
CA ALA A 491 -12.59 25.48 2.76
C ALA A 491 -12.78 25.04 4.22
N PRO A 492 -13.34 25.89 5.10
CA PRO A 492 -13.51 25.56 6.52
C PRO A 492 -14.62 24.51 6.74
N ALA A 493 -14.68 23.98 7.95
CA ALA A 493 -15.75 23.10 8.42
C ALA A 493 -17.16 23.67 8.17
N GLY A 494 -18.05 22.82 7.63
CA GLY A 494 -19.43 23.19 7.28
C GLY A 494 -19.56 24.07 6.02
N ALA A 495 -18.53 24.18 5.19
CA ALA A 495 -18.63 24.85 3.89
C ALA A 495 -19.59 24.12 2.93
N GLY A 496 -19.85 24.74 1.77
CA GLY A 496 -20.75 24.19 0.76
C GLY A 496 -20.16 22.99 0.02
N TYR A 497 -21.04 22.28 -0.70
CA TYR A 497 -20.69 21.12 -1.54
C TYR A 497 -19.53 21.43 -2.48
N LEU A 498 -18.45 20.67 -2.33
CA LEU A 498 -17.20 20.82 -3.10
C LEU A 498 -16.67 22.28 -3.10
N ALA A 499 -16.76 22.97 -1.97
CA ALA A 499 -16.20 24.31 -1.81
C ALA A 499 -14.68 24.35 -2.08
N ASN A 500 -13.99 23.23 -1.87
CA ASN A 500 -12.69 22.92 -2.41
C ASN A 500 -12.82 21.67 -3.32
N PRO A 501 -12.33 21.69 -4.57
CA PRO A 501 -12.51 20.57 -5.52
C PRO A 501 -11.62 19.35 -5.21
N ILE A 502 -10.65 19.46 -4.30
CA ILE A 502 -9.70 18.39 -3.97
C ILE A 502 -10.19 17.58 -2.78
N ASN A 503 -10.53 18.24 -1.66
CA ASN A 503 -10.96 17.57 -0.43
C ASN A 503 -12.41 17.86 0.00
N GLY A 504 -13.17 18.61 -0.80
CA GLY A 504 -14.53 19.04 -0.49
C GLY A 504 -14.54 20.25 0.46
N HIS A 505 -14.16 20.02 1.72
CA HIS A 505 -13.86 21.02 2.74
C HIS A 505 -13.31 20.31 4.00
N GLU A 506 -12.68 21.03 4.91
CA GLU A 506 -12.30 20.50 6.23
C GLU A 506 -13.56 20.12 7.05
N TYR A 507 -13.44 19.32 8.09
CA TYR A 507 -14.59 18.93 8.94
C TYR A 507 -14.26 18.98 10.44
N SER A 508 -15.30 18.96 11.26
CA SER A 508 -15.16 19.01 12.71
C SER A 508 -14.77 17.64 13.28
N ASN A 509 -13.64 17.57 14.00
CA ASN A 509 -13.21 16.37 14.71
C ASN A 509 -12.99 16.62 16.22
N PRO A 510 -14.07 16.79 17.01
CA PRO A 510 -13.95 17.08 18.44
C PRO A 510 -13.39 15.90 19.26
N GLN A 511 -13.40 14.68 18.71
CA GLN A 511 -12.82 13.48 19.34
C GLN A 511 -11.33 13.30 19.04
N GLN A 512 -10.75 14.10 18.15
CA GLN A 512 -9.35 13.97 17.71
C GLN A 512 -8.99 12.53 17.34
N SER A 513 -9.91 11.84 16.67
CA SER A 513 -9.79 10.41 16.39
C SER A 513 -9.52 10.10 14.93
N ASP A 514 -9.30 11.12 14.11
CA ASP A 514 -9.15 11.02 12.66
C ASP A 514 -8.38 12.23 12.09
N LEU A 515 -7.86 12.11 10.88
CA LEU A 515 -7.13 13.18 10.19
C LEU A 515 -8.02 13.91 9.17
N GLN A 516 -7.67 15.14 8.82
CA GLN A 516 -8.29 15.84 7.70
C GLN A 516 -7.85 15.20 6.38
N TYR A 517 -8.75 15.14 5.39
CA TYR A 517 -8.49 14.46 4.13
C TYR A 517 -7.49 15.22 3.24
N ALA A 518 -6.56 14.51 2.63
CA ALA A 518 -5.71 15.05 1.57
C ALA A 518 -6.50 15.24 0.29
N CYS A 519 -7.33 14.25 -0.06
CA CYS A 519 -8.18 14.28 -1.24
C CYS A 519 -9.40 13.37 -1.08
N ILE A 520 -10.42 13.61 -1.91
CA ILE A 520 -11.62 12.78 -2.02
C ILE A 520 -11.90 12.46 -3.50
N PHE A 521 -12.70 11.43 -3.75
CA PHE A 521 -13.22 11.13 -5.09
C PHE A 521 -14.64 10.57 -5.03
N GLU A 522 -15.45 10.87 -6.04
CA GLU A 522 -16.86 10.45 -6.08
C GLU A 522 -16.96 8.93 -6.22
N LEU A 523 -17.77 8.31 -5.38
CA LEU A 523 -18.04 6.89 -5.46
C LEU A 523 -18.89 6.59 -6.70
N PRO A 524 -18.58 5.53 -7.49
CA PRO A 524 -19.44 5.11 -8.59
C PRO A 524 -20.88 4.84 -8.15
N GLN A 525 -21.08 4.40 -6.90
CA GLN A 525 -22.36 4.24 -6.23
C GLN A 525 -22.26 4.79 -4.81
N SER A 526 -23.17 5.69 -4.42
CA SER A 526 -23.26 6.19 -3.05
C SER A 526 -23.60 5.08 -2.07
N ARG A 527 -23.05 5.13 -0.86
CA ARG A 527 -23.27 4.14 0.21
C ARG A 527 -24.29 4.66 1.22
N ASP A 528 -25.24 3.82 1.64
CA ASP A 528 -26.19 4.15 2.71
C ASP A 528 -25.65 3.72 4.07
N CYS A 529 -25.08 4.66 4.81
CA CYS A 529 -24.49 4.43 6.13
C CYS A 529 -25.50 4.32 7.27
N SER A 530 -26.81 4.35 6.97
CA SER A 530 -27.83 3.94 7.94
C SER A 530 -27.99 2.41 8.01
N ASN A 531 -27.47 1.68 7.01
CA ASN A 531 -27.48 0.23 6.98
C ASN A 531 -26.40 -0.35 7.93
N PRO A 532 -26.78 -1.13 8.96
CA PRO A 532 -25.82 -1.68 9.92
C PRO A 532 -24.91 -2.76 9.34
N ASN A 533 -25.19 -3.25 8.13
CA ASN A 533 -24.33 -4.22 7.43
C ASN A 533 -23.21 -3.55 6.63
N GLU A 534 -23.21 -2.22 6.49
CA GLU A 534 -22.10 -1.50 5.87
C GLU A 534 -20.94 -1.40 6.86
N ILE A 535 -19.88 -2.15 6.60
CA ILE A 535 -18.74 -2.32 7.52
C ILE A 535 -17.74 -1.16 7.51
N ALA A 536 -17.76 -0.31 6.47
CA ALA A 536 -16.87 0.84 6.32
C ALA A 536 -17.67 2.07 5.84
N CYS A 537 -18.05 2.91 6.80
CA CYS A 537 -18.95 4.04 6.57
C CYS A 537 -18.55 5.25 7.42
N ASP A 538 -18.26 6.37 6.75
CA ASP A 538 -17.83 7.61 7.38
C ASP A 538 -19.03 8.53 7.72
N CYS A 539 -20.22 8.21 7.21
CA CYS A 539 -21.44 9.02 7.32
C CYS A 539 -22.47 8.43 8.28
N THR A 540 -22.06 7.78 9.38
CA THR A 540 -23.01 7.16 10.31
C THR A 540 -23.76 8.16 11.19
N ASP A 541 -23.16 9.32 11.51
CA ASP A 541 -23.82 10.39 12.28
C ASP A 541 -24.64 11.30 11.35
N PRO A 542 -25.98 11.41 11.50
CA PRO A 542 -26.79 12.31 10.68
C PRO A 542 -26.53 13.80 10.91
N ASN A 543 -25.82 14.19 11.97
CA ASN A 543 -25.50 15.58 12.30
C ASN A 543 -24.04 15.95 12.02
N ASN A 544 -23.36 15.16 11.18
CA ASN A 544 -21.99 15.43 10.76
C ASN A 544 -21.88 16.70 9.89
N ASP A 545 -20.65 17.20 9.76
CA ASP A 545 -20.24 18.20 8.77
C ASP A 545 -19.12 17.64 7.87
N ASN A 546 -19.13 16.33 7.61
CA ASN A 546 -18.11 15.64 6.84
C ASN A 546 -18.37 15.83 5.33
N PRO A 547 -17.38 16.27 4.53
CA PRO A 547 -17.55 16.50 3.09
C PRO A 547 -18.00 15.24 2.33
N LEU A 548 -17.67 14.03 2.81
CA LEU A 548 -18.09 12.78 2.18
C LEU A 548 -19.60 12.56 2.23
N CYS A 549 -20.28 13.24 3.16
CA CYS A 549 -21.68 13.04 3.51
C CYS A 549 -22.59 14.17 3.02
N GLN A 550 -22.02 15.15 2.30
CA GLN A 550 -22.74 16.31 1.81
C GLN A 550 -23.32 16.04 0.43
N ALA A 551 -24.64 16.10 0.31
CA ALA A 551 -25.31 15.98 -0.98
C ALA A 551 -25.08 17.23 -1.86
N PRO A 552 -25.26 17.14 -3.19
CA PRO A 552 -25.11 18.28 -4.10
C PRO A 552 -25.99 19.51 -3.79
N ASN A 553 -27.05 19.33 -3.00
CA ASN A 553 -27.91 20.41 -2.52
C ASN A 553 -27.39 21.08 -1.21
N GLY A 554 -26.20 20.68 -0.74
CA GLY A 554 -25.54 21.18 0.47
C GLY A 554 -26.01 20.56 1.78
N GLN A 555 -26.95 19.61 1.77
CA GLN A 555 -27.43 18.95 2.99
C GLN A 555 -26.51 17.80 3.39
N PHE A 556 -26.19 17.71 4.69
CA PHE A 556 -25.50 16.57 5.28
C PHE A 556 -26.50 15.47 5.66
N GLY A 557 -26.05 14.23 5.70
CA GLY A 557 -26.87 13.10 6.12
C GLY A 557 -26.05 11.81 6.24
N THR A 558 -26.74 10.67 6.16
CA THR A 558 -26.13 9.34 6.31
C THR A 558 -25.79 8.65 5.00
N THR A 559 -25.81 9.38 3.89
CA THR A 559 -25.38 8.88 2.58
C THR A 559 -23.96 9.33 2.33
N GLN A 560 -23.06 8.39 2.06
CA GLN A 560 -21.69 8.66 1.67
C GLN A 560 -21.60 8.72 0.14
N TYR A 561 -21.16 9.86 -0.37
CA TYR A 561 -21.03 10.14 -1.80
C TYR A 561 -19.59 10.01 -2.29
N PHE A 562 -18.62 10.14 -1.40
CA PHE A 562 -17.20 10.16 -1.74
C PHE A 562 -16.40 9.16 -0.89
N ALA A 563 -15.32 8.66 -1.46
CA ALA A 563 -14.22 8.05 -0.74
C ALA A 563 -13.14 9.10 -0.45
N LYS A 564 -12.27 8.80 0.52
CA LYS A 564 -11.20 9.69 1.01
C LYS A 564 -9.82 9.05 0.96
N ALA A 565 -8.81 9.88 1.14
CA ALA A 565 -7.47 9.50 1.55
C ALA A 565 -6.84 10.58 2.43
N TYR A 566 -5.86 10.20 3.24
CA TYR A 566 -5.07 11.09 4.11
C TYR A 566 -3.64 11.23 3.60
N PRO A 567 -2.87 12.22 4.10
CA PRO A 567 -1.50 12.41 3.65
C PRO A 567 -0.59 11.20 3.93
N ALA A 568 -0.10 10.53 2.87
CA ALA A 568 0.78 9.35 2.97
C ALA A 568 2.27 9.74 3.10
N ARG A 569 2.61 10.51 4.14
CA ARG A 569 3.90 11.21 4.23
C ARG A 569 5.11 10.27 4.27
N ARG A 570 5.03 9.13 4.96
CA ARG A 570 6.16 8.21 5.15
C ARG A 570 6.51 7.46 3.88
N GLU A 571 5.50 7.02 3.14
CA GLU A 571 5.64 6.40 1.83
C GLU A 571 6.23 7.39 0.83
N LEU A 572 5.72 8.63 0.81
CA LEU A 572 6.29 9.71 0.00
C LEU A 572 7.75 10.01 0.36
N GLN A 573 8.10 9.97 1.65
CA GLN A 573 9.48 10.14 2.10
C GLN A 573 10.40 9.04 1.53
N LEU A 574 9.96 7.78 1.55
CA LEU A 574 10.72 6.68 0.93
C LEU A 574 10.81 6.82 -0.58
N LEU A 575 9.70 7.14 -1.27
CA LEU A 575 9.71 7.33 -2.72
C LEU A 575 10.68 8.44 -3.15
N LYS A 576 10.80 9.52 -2.35
CA LYS A 576 11.78 10.60 -2.56
C LYS A 576 13.22 10.10 -2.48
N THR A 577 13.57 9.16 -1.58
CA THR A 577 14.95 8.66 -1.45
C THR A 577 15.39 7.80 -2.63
N LEU A 578 14.44 7.23 -3.39
CA LEU A 578 14.70 6.37 -4.54
C LEU A 578 14.87 7.13 -5.86
N GLY A 579 14.62 8.44 -5.87
CA GLY A 579 14.80 9.29 -7.06
C GLY A 579 13.98 8.78 -8.26
N ALA A 580 14.65 8.47 -9.37
CA ALA A 580 13.99 8.02 -10.61
C ALA A 580 13.27 6.66 -10.49
N GLN A 581 13.58 5.87 -9.45
CA GLN A 581 12.99 4.55 -9.22
C GLN A 581 11.73 4.60 -8.32
N GLY A 582 11.45 5.77 -7.74
CA GLY A 582 10.24 6.06 -6.99
C GLY A 582 9.16 6.65 -7.89
N VAL A 583 7.99 6.02 -7.96
CA VAL A 583 6.82 6.51 -8.70
C VAL A 583 5.71 6.90 -7.73
N VAL A 584 5.27 8.16 -7.81
CA VAL A 584 4.18 8.68 -6.99
C VAL A 584 2.90 8.73 -7.81
N GLY A 585 1.84 8.14 -7.29
CA GLY A 585 0.49 8.16 -7.84
C GLY A 585 -0.54 8.57 -6.78
N SER A 586 -1.66 9.09 -7.25
CA SER A 586 -2.79 9.47 -6.40
C SER A 586 -3.79 8.32 -6.29
N ILE A 587 -4.19 8.01 -5.07
CA ILE A 587 -5.29 7.08 -4.79
C ILE A 587 -6.67 7.71 -4.99
N CYS A 588 -6.75 9.04 -5.07
CA CYS A 588 -7.94 9.77 -5.50
C CYS A 588 -7.86 9.97 -7.02
N PRO A 589 -8.52 9.13 -7.83
CA PRO A 589 -8.50 9.25 -9.29
C PRO A 589 -9.20 10.55 -9.73
N ALA A 590 -8.77 11.10 -10.87
CA ALA A 590 -9.39 12.29 -11.43
C ALA A 590 -10.84 12.04 -11.88
N GLN A 591 -11.13 10.83 -12.36
CA GLN A 591 -12.48 10.41 -12.76
C GLN A 591 -12.65 8.89 -12.81
N LEU A 592 -13.90 8.44 -12.64
CA LEU A 592 -14.31 7.02 -12.70
C LEU A 592 -15.48 6.77 -13.66
N THR A 593 -15.76 7.69 -14.58
CA THR A 593 -16.93 7.61 -15.48
C THR A 593 -16.57 7.28 -16.92
N ALA A 594 -15.51 7.89 -17.45
CA ALA A 594 -15.03 7.68 -18.81
C ALA A 594 -14.03 6.51 -18.85
N THR A 595 -14.55 5.28 -18.81
CA THR A 595 -13.76 4.03 -18.67
C THR A 595 -12.75 3.76 -19.79
N SER A 596 -12.83 4.46 -20.93
CA SER A 596 -11.86 4.37 -22.03
C SER A 596 -10.82 5.51 -22.05
N ALA A 597 -10.95 6.51 -21.18
CA ALA A 597 -10.02 7.63 -21.14
C ALA A 597 -8.71 7.28 -20.43
N ALA A 598 -7.62 7.98 -20.79
CA ALA A 598 -6.29 7.73 -20.23
C ALA A 598 -6.14 8.18 -18.77
N ASP A 599 -7.05 9.02 -18.29
CA ASP A 599 -7.15 9.53 -16.92
C ASP A 599 -8.17 8.76 -16.05
N TYR A 600 -8.68 7.63 -16.53
CA TYR A 600 -9.60 6.77 -15.78
C TYR A 600 -8.88 6.02 -14.66
N GLY A 601 -9.38 6.15 -13.43
CA GLY A 601 -8.84 5.44 -12.28
C GLY A 601 -7.36 5.74 -12.08
N TYR A 602 -6.55 4.69 -11.96
CA TYR A 602 -5.11 4.74 -11.74
C TYR A 602 -4.25 4.64 -13.01
N ARG A 603 -4.86 4.65 -14.20
CA ARG A 603 -4.13 4.56 -15.49
C ARG A 603 -2.95 5.53 -15.62
N PRO A 604 -3.03 6.81 -15.19
CA PRO A 604 -1.88 7.71 -15.23
C PRO A 604 -0.67 7.19 -14.45
N THR A 605 -0.90 6.65 -13.26
CA THR A 605 0.15 6.07 -12.42
C THR A 605 0.69 4.78 -13.03
N LEU A 606 -0.19 3.89 -13.51
CA LEU A 606 0.22 2.63 -14.12
C LEU A 606 1.09 2.85 -15.37
N ALA A 607 0.78 3.87 -16.16
CA ALA A 607 1.61 4.29 -17.29
C ALA A 607 2.99 4.81 -16.82
N ALA A 608 3.04 5.61 -15.74
CA ALA A 608 4.29 6.12 -15.18
C ALA A 608 5.19 5.00 -14.60
N ILE A 609 4.59 3.92 -14.06
CA ILE A 609 5.35 2.74 -13.61
C ILE A 609 6.05 2.07 -14.80
N ALA A 610 5.33 1.87 -15.90
CA ALA A 610 5.91 1.31 -17.12
C ALA A 610 6.99 2.22 -17.74
N GLU A 611 6.78 3.54 -17.70
CA GLU A 611 7.77 4.55 -18.09
C GLU A 611 9.06 4.45 -17.25
N ALA A 612 8.94 4.37 -15.92
CA ALA A 612 10.11 4.22 -15.05
C ALA A 612 10.87 2.90 -15.32
N ALA A 613 10.13 1.80 -15.46
CA ALA A 613 10.68 0.47 -15.73
C ALA A 613 11.39 0.35 -17.10
N GLN A 614 11.04 1.21 -18.07
CA GLN A 614 11.62 1.20 -19.42
C GLN A 614 13.15 1.26 -19.42
N THR A 615 13.75 2.02 -18.49
CA THR A 615 15.21 2.14 -18.40
C THR A 615 15.92 0.83 -18.05
N ALA A 616 15.25 -0.07 -17.33
CA ALA A 616 15.78 -1.38 -16.96
C ALA A 616 15.40 -2.48 -17.97
N LEU A 617 14.23 -2.36 -18.61
CA LEU A 617 13.77 -3.30 -19.65
C LEU A 617 14.47 -3.08 -20.99
N GLY A 618 14.94 -1.85 -21.26
CA GLY A 618 15.59 -1.47 -22.50
C GLY A 618 14.62 -1.24 -23.66
N SER A 619 15.04 -0.42 -24.63
CA SER A 619 14.33 -0.29 -25.90
C SER A 619 14.60 -1.51 -26.80
N PRO A 620 13.65 -1.91 -27.66
CA PRO A 620 13.79 -3.05 -28.58
C PRO A 620 15.00 -2.99 -29.54
#